data_AF-A0A1G0LS63-F1
#
_entry.id   AF-A0A1G0LS63-F1
#
_cell.length_a   1.000
_cell.length_b   1.000
_cell.length_c   1.000
_cell.angle_alpha   90.00
_cell.angle_beta   90.00
_cell.angle_gamma   90.00
#
_symmetry.space_group_name_H-M   'P 1'
#
loop_
_entity.id
_entity.type
_entity.pdbx_description
1 polymer ?
#
loop_
_entity_poly.entity_id
_entity_poly.type
_entity_poly.pdbx_seq_one_letter_code
_entity_poly.pdbx_strand_id
1 'polypeptide(L)'
;MTHALLPVGRVYYAPVLRERPADFAAALRAPIGELELLSGRRARAYIDAARAALSQREREFHVIVHANPAEVYRVACGRGLQIVVFGLARPERLTLEADYGALLVRNGVPIGYGYAAIAFGRGDIAINIFPEYRAGESPYVFTQFSALFARHFGVRQIVMRRYQLGWQNPEGIEAGSFWFYYKLGFRSVDARMRRLADGEAQRLARRRGARSSEAMLKRLAKSDMVLCLDGTPVEAFRDVPLRDIGLKVTRLIERGYGGERRRAVADCERRVGRLLGGSVAACRLAPVVALMPHLTRWSRAERAALLRLVRLKEGATERPFVLALLGQERLRRLLFQLV
;
A
#
# COMPACT_ATOMS: atom_id res chain seq x y z
N MET A 1 -29.60 -8.16 -5.04
CA MET A 1 -28.63 -8.43 -6.13
C MET A 1 -28.01 -7.11 -6.53
N THR A 2 -26.69 -6.95 -6.49
CA THR A 2 -26.05 -5.74 -7.06
C THR A 2 -25.99 -5.89 -8.58
N HIS A 3 -26.51 -4.91 -9.32
CA HIS A 3 -26.33 -4.83 -10.78
C HIS A 3 -24.90 -4.39 -11.18
N ALA A 4 -23.90 -4.62 -10.32
CA ALA A 4 -22.51 -4.27 -10.53
C ALA A 4 -21.79 -5.29 -11.44
N LEU A 5 -22.39 -5.57 -12.60
CA LEU A 5 -21.77 -6.41 -13.62
C LEU A 5 -20.79 -5.55 -14.44
N LEU A 6 -19.53 -5.93 -14.42
CA LEU A 6 -18.47 -5.23 -15.13
C LEU A 6 -18.20 -5.90 -16.48
N PRO A 7 -17.69 -5.16 -17.49
CA PRO A 7 -17.48 -5.70 -18.83
C PRO A 7 -16.59 -6.95 -18.83
N VAL A 8 -17.04 -8.01 -19.50
CA VAL A 8 -16.30 -9.27 -19.65
C VAL A 8 -16.03 -9.51 -21.13
N GLY A 9 -14.74 -9.57 -21.51
CA GLY A 9 -14.36 -9.91 -22.88
C GLY A 9 -14.50 -11.41 -23.16
N ARG A 10 -14.00 -12.25 -22.26
CA ARG A 10 -14.10 -13.71 -22.32
C ARG A 10 -14.27 -14.26 -20.91
N VAL A 11 -15.28 -15.10 -20.71
CA VAL A 11 -15.46 -15.82 -19.44
C VAL A 11 -14.42 -16.93 -19.34
N TYR A 12 -13.76 -17.01 -18.19
CA TYR A 12 -12.79 -18.04 -17.89
C TYR A 12 -13.40 -19.12 -16.99
N TYR A 13 -13.34 -20.37 -17.45
CA TYR A 13 -13.76 -21.55 -16.71
C TYR A 13 -12.54 -22.42 -16.43
N ALA A 14 -12.24 -22.69 -15.17
CA ALA A 14 -11.21 -23.67 -14.79
C ALA A 14 -11.45 -24.18 -13.37
N PRO A 15 -10.85 -25.34 -13.01
CA PRO A 15 -10.77 -25.78 -11.63
C PRO A 15 -10.09 -24.73 -10.75
N VAL A 16 -10.52 -24.69 -9.48
CA VAL A 16 -9.92 -23.86 -8.44
C VAL A 16 -8.43 -24.14 -8.34
N LEU A 17 -7.60 -23.10 -8.48
CA LEU A 17 -6.18 -23.19 -8.18
C LEU A 17 -5.96 -23.08 -6.67
N ARG A 18 -5.68 -24.21 -6.00
CA ARG A 18 -5.44 -24.26 -4.55
C ARG A 18 -3.98 -24.03 -4.17
N GLU A 19 -3.07 -24.10 -5.14
CA GLU A 19 -1.65 -24.01 -4.90
C GLU A 19 -1.19 -22.56 -4.72
N ARG A 20 -0.23 -22.39 -3.84
CA ARG A 20 0.55 -21.15 -3.68
C ARG A 20 1.83 -21.27 -4.50
N PRO A 21 2.41 -20.16 -4.99
CA PRO A 21 3.70 -20.23 -5.66
C PRO A 21 4.77 -20.80 -4.70
N ALA A 22 5.64 -21.65 -5.23
CA ALA A 22 6.75 -22.23 -4.48
C ALA A 22 7.73 -21.12 -3.99
N ASP A 23 8.03 -20.17 -4.87
CA ASP A 23 8.73 -18.93 -4.55
C ASP A 23 7.83 -17.74 -4.88
N PHE A 24 7.23 -17.15 -3.85
CA PHE A 24 6.35 -15.99 -3.99
C PHE A 24 7.10 -14.76 -4.50
N ALA A 25 8.35 -14.52 -4.07
CA ALA A 25 9.13 -13.37 -4.53
C ALA A 25 9.48 -13.50 -6.03
N ALA A 26 9.80 -14.71 -6.49
CA ALA A 26 9.97 -14.99 -7.92
C ALA A 26 8.65 -14.85 -8.70
N ALA A 27 7.53 -15.33 -8.15
CA ALA A 27 6.22 -15.15 -8.77
C ALA A 27 5.88 -13.65 -8.91
N LEU A 28 6.24 -12.84 -7.91
CA LEU A 28 6.08 -11.40 -8.02
C LEU A 28 6.96 -10.80 -9.10
N ARG A 29 8.06 -11.45 -9.54
CA ARG A 29 8.97 -11.06 -10.65
C ARG A 29 8.46 -11.46 -12.05
N ALA A 30 7.47 -12.34 -12.13
CA ALA A 30 6.86 -12.71 -13.40
C ALA A 30 6.15 -11.52 -14.09
N PRO A 31 6.01 -11.54 -15.43
CA PRO A 31 5.18 -10.58 -16.15
C PRO A 31 3.74 -10.60 -15.64
N ILE A 32 3.14 -9.41 -15.54
CA ILE A 32 1.70 -9.21 -15.30
C ILE A 32 1.16 -8.34 -16.43
N GLY A 33 -0.17 -8.36 -16.66
CA GLY A 33 -0.79 -7.53 -17.69
C GLY A 33 -0.43 -6.05 -17.57
N GLU A 34 -0.57 -5.35 -18.69
CA GLU A 34 -0.35 -3.91 -18.77
C GLU A 34 -1.32 -3.14 -17.86
N LEU A 35 -0.83 -2.01 -17.33
CA LEU A 35 -1.61 -1.11 -16.49
C LEU A 35 -2.34 -0.10 -17.38
N GLU A 36 -3.62 -0.36 -17.64
CA GLU A 36 -4.46 0.54 -18.44
C GLU A 36 -5.04 1.65 -17.56
N LEU A 37 -4.77 2.92 -17.89
CA LEU A 37 -5.47 4.05 -17.27
C LEU A 37 -6.85 4.23 -17.93
N LEU A 38 -7.91 4.06 -17.14
CA LEU A 38 -9.28 4.26 -17.55
C LEU A 38 -9.66 5.75 -17.43
N SER A 39 -10.57 6.20 -18.31
CA SER A 39 -11.06 7.57 -18.31
C SER A 39 -12.56 7.66 -18.52
N GLY A 40 -13.13 8.83 -18.22
CA GLY A 40 -14.52 9.18 -18.52
C GLY A 40 -15.53 8.21 -17.91
N ARG A 41 -16.45 7.71 -18.75
CA ARG A 41 -17.52 6.80 -18.32
C ARG A 41 -17.00 5.46 -17.81
N ARG A 42 -15.89 4.96 -18.36
CA ARG A 42 -15.29 3.67 -17.96
C ARG A 42 -14.77 3.73 -16.52
N ALA A 43 -14.02 4.78 -16.18
CA ALA A 43 -13.51 4.98 -14.82
C ALA A 43 -14.66 5.07 -13.79
N ARG A 44 -15.68 5.89 -14.09
CA ARG A 44 -16.87 6.05 -13.23
C ARG A 44 -17.62 4.73 -12.99
N ALA A 45 -17.85 3.94 -14.05
CA ALA A 45 -18.54 2.66 -13.91
C ALA A 45 -17.84 1.69 -12.93
N TYR A 46 -16.50 1.65 -12.92
CA TYR A 46 -15.77 0.83 -11.96
C TYR A 46 -15.81 1.38 -10.54
N ILE A 47 -15.79 2.71 -10.35
CA ILE A 47 -15.96 3.34 -9.04
C ILE A 47 -17.35 3.01 -8.47
N ASP A 48 -18.39 3.16 -9.29
CA ASP A 48 -19.77 2.89 -8.88
C ASP A 48 -19.97 1.40 -8.56
N ALA A 49 -19.38 0.50 -9.36
CA ALA A 49 -19.38 -0.93 -9.07
C ALA A 49 -18.66 -1.25 -7.75
N ALA A 50 -17.53 -0.61 -7.46
CA ALA A 50 -16.82 -0.80 -6.19
C ALA A 50 -17.64 -0.33 -5.00
N ARG A 51 -18.25 0.86 -5.09
CA ARG A 51 -19.15 1.41 -4.06
C ARG A 51 -20.36 0.51 -3.84
N ALA A 52 -21.01 0.05 -4.91
CA ALA A 52 -22.15 -0.86 -4.81
C ALA A 52 -21.77 -2.22 -4.22
N ALA A 53 -20.62 -2.78 -4.58
CA ALA A 53 -20.17 -4.06 -4.05
C ALA A 53 -19.88 -4.02 -2.54
N LEU A 54 -19.37 -2.88 -2.06
CA LEU A 54 -19.00 -2.68 -0.66
C LEU A 54 -20.14 -2.20 0.22
N SER A 55 -20.99 -1.28 -0.27
CA SER A 55 -22.10 -0.71 0.54
C SER A 55 -23.11 -1.78 0.96
N GLN A 56 -23.38 -2.76 0.09
CA GLN A 56 -24.25 -3.89 0.40
C GLN A 56 -23.69 -4.85 1.45
N ARG A 57 -22.42 -4.68 1.83
CA ARG A 57 -21.73 -5.48 2.86
C ARG A 57 -21.40 -4.63 4.08
N GLU A 58 -21.96 -3.43 4.18
CA GLU A 58 -21.70 -2.47 5.26
C GLU A 58 -20.19 -2.22 5.42
N ARG A 59 -19.47 -2.20 4.28
CA ARG A 59 -18.06 -1.87 4.23
C ARG A 59 -17.93 -0.49 3.60
N GLU A 60 -17.41 0.44 4.39
CA GLU A 60 -16.93 1.71 3.88
C GLU A 60 -15.41 1.66 3.75
N PHE A 61 -14.90 2.11 2.61
CA PHE A 61 -13.46 2.16 2.38
C PHE A 61 -13.08 3.52 1.81
N HIS A 62 -12.33 4.31 2.59
CA HIS A 62 -12.07 5.73 2.33
C HIS A 62 -11.60 5.99 0.89
N VAL A 63 -10.66 5.19 0.37
CA VAL A 63 -10.14 5.38 -0.99
C VAL A 63 -11.18 5.11 -2.09
N ILE A 64 -12.17 4.26 -1.83
CA ILE A 64 -13.25 3.97 -2.78
C ILE A 64 -14.37 5.02 -2.68
N VAL A 65 -14.66 5.49 -1.47
CA VAL A 65 -15.59 6.61 -1.25
C VAL A 65 -15.07 7.86 -1.96
N HIS A 66 -13.79 8.16 -1.82
CA HIS A 66 -13.17 9.34 -2.40
C HIS A 66 -12.30 9.06 -3.64
N ALA A 67 -12.69 8.05 -4.42
CA ALA A 67 -11.95 7.64 -5.62
C ALA A 67 -11.81 8.80 -6.63
N ASN A 68 -10.61 8.98 -7.16
CA ASN A 68 -10.31 9.93 -8.22
C ASN A 68 -10.71 9.35 -9.59
N PRO A 69 -11.70 9.91 -10.30
CA PRO A 69 -12.09 9.43 -11.61
C PRO A 69 -11.01 9.62 -12.69
N ALA A 70 -9.98 10.45 -12.44
CA ALA A 70 -8.82 10.60 -13.31
C ALA A 70 -7.68 9.61 -12.99
N GLU A 71 -7.82 8.79 -11.95
CA GLU A 71 -6.82 7.80 -11.54
C GLU A 71 -7.48 6.45 -11.24
N VAL A 72 -7.98 5.82 -12.29
CA VAL A 72 -8.52 4.46 -12.23
C VAL A 72 -7.71 3.57 -13.17
N TYR A 73 -6.94 2.65 -12.62
CA TYR A 73 -6.15 1.71 -13.39
C TYR A 73 -6.82 0.35 -13.44
N ARG A 74 -6.67 -0.36 -14.57
CA ARG A 74 -7.10 -1.75 -14.71
C ARG A 74 -5.93 -2.60 -15.18
N VAL A 75 -5.80 -3.78 -14.59
CA VAL A 75 -4.86 -4.81 -15.04
C VAL A 75 -5.58 -6.13 -15.23
N ALA A 76 -5.29 -6.81 -16.35
CA ALA A 76 -5.69 -8.18 -16.57
C ALA A 76 -4.67 -9.13 -15.91
N CYS A 77 -5.16 -10.04 -15.07
CA CYS A 77 -4.31 -10.89 -14.23
C CYS A 77 -4.44 -12.37 -14.58
N GLY A 78 -4.88 -12.70 -15.79
CA GLY A 78 -5.11 -14.08 -16.22
C GLY A 78 -6.27 -14.77 -15.48
N ARG A 79 -6.68 -15.95 -15.95
CA ARG A 79 -7.75 -16.75 -15.34
C ARG A 79 -9.09 -16.00 -15.12
N GLY A 80 -9.38 -15.00 -15.95
CA GLY A 80 -10.56 -14.13 -15.78
C GLY A 80 -10.50 -13.17 -14.58
N LEU A 81 -9.37 -13.08 -13.87
CA LEU A 81 -9.13 -12.07 -12.83
C LEU A 81 -8.74 -10.74 -13.48
N GLN A 82 -9.36 -9.68 -13.00
CA GLN A 82 -8.98 -8.31 -13.23
C GLN A 82 -8.85 -7.62 -11.88
N ILE A 83 -7.85 -6.76 -11.75
CA ILE A 83 -7.69 -5.89 -10.59
C ILE A 83 -7.86 -4.46 -11.08
N VAL A 84 -8.73 -3.72 -10.41
CA VAL A 84 -8.98 -2.31 -10.68
C VAL A 84 -8.49 -1.52 -9.49
N VAL A 85 -7.65 -0.52 -9.71
CA VAL A 85 -7.01 0.29 -8.67
C VAL A 85 -7.51 1.72 -8.78
N PHE A 86 -7.88 2.32 -7.65
CA PHE A 86 -8.40 3.67 -7.54
C PHE A 86 -7.42 4.52 -6.73
N GLY A 87 -6.94 5.62 -7.28
CA GLY A 87 -6.23 6.65 -6.52
C GLY A 87 -7.20 7.56 -5.76
N LEU A 88 -6.68 8.30 -4.77
CA LEU A 88 -7.46 9.28 -4.01
C LEU A 88 -7.66 10.59 -4.76
N ALA A 89 -8.87 11.16 -4.63
CA ALA A 89 -9.15 12.52 -5.05
C ALA A 89 -8.20 13.50 -4.32
N ARG A 90 -7.76 14.55 -5.01
CA ARG A 90 -6.70 15.45 -4.52
C ARG A 90 -6.93 15.95 -3.08
N PRO A 91 -8.13 16.40 -2.66
CA PRO A 91 -8.33 16.89 -1.29
C PRO A 91 -8.03 15.85 -0.20
N GLU A 92 -8.17 14.56 -0.52
CA GLU A 92 -8.19 13.45 0.44
C GLU A 92 -6.83 12.75 0.57
N ARG A 93 -5.88 13.06 -0.31
CA ARG A 93 -4.56 12.38 -0.32
C ARG A 93 -3.80 12.60 0.99
N LEU A 94 -3.09 11.57 1.45
CA LEU A 94 -2.16 11.71 2.57
C LEU A 94 -0.93 12.54 2.17
N THR A 95 -0.16 13.04 3.14
CA THR A 95 0.96 13.95 2.85
C THR A 95 2.14 13.25 2.19
N LEU A 96 2.63 12.15 2.77
CA LEU A 96 3.86 11.46 2.36
C LEU A 96 3.60 10.14 1.63
N GLU A 97 2.50 9.47 1.97
CA GLU A 97 2.06 8.23 1.33
C GLU A 97 1.06 8.54 0.21
N ALA A 98 1.00 7.65 -0.78
CA ALA A 98 -0.08 7.58 -1.73
C ALA A 98 -0.90 6.32 -1.45
N ASP A 99 -2.21 6.50 -1.32
CA ASP A 99 -3.16 5.45 -0.96
C ASP A 99 -3.97 5.04 -2.18
N TYR A 100 -4.13 3.73 -2.32
CA TYR A 100 -4.86 3.11 -3.41
C TYR A 100 -5.87 2.11 -2.87
N GLY A 101 -7.12 2.25 -3.29
CA GLY A 101 -8.15 1.24 -3.12
C GLY A 101 -8.16 0.31 -4.33
N ALA A 102 -8.72 -0.88 -4.17
CA ALA A 102 -8.87 -1.79 -5.30
C ALA A 102 -10.16 -2.58 -5.26
N LEU A 103 -10.67 -2.92 -6.45
CA LEU A 103 -11.73 -3.89 -6.66
C LEU A 103 -11.13 -5.13 -7.35
N LEU A 104 -11.41 -6.30 -6.79
CA LEU A 104 -11.00 -7.59 -7.32
C LEU A 104 -12.19 -8.16 -8.10
N VAL A 105 -12.01 -8.41 -9.39
CA VAL A 105 -13.12 -8.78 -10.29
C VAL A 105 -12.77 -10.10 -10.99
N ARG A 106 -13.65 -11.10 -10.89
CA ARG A 106 -13.53 -12.37 -11.61
C ARG A 106 -14.69 -12.49 -12.59
N ASN A 107 -14.40 -12.64 -13.88
CA ASN A 107 -15.43 -12.79 -14.92
C ASN A 107 -16.55 -11.73 -14.80
N GLY A 108 -16.18 -10.47 -14.54
CA GLY A 108 -17.12 -9.34 -14.41
C GLY A 108 -17.81 -9.23 -13.05
N VAL A 109 -17.59 -10.18 -12.14
CA VAL A 109 -18.19 -10.21 -10.82
C VAL A 109 -17.19 -9.70 -9.76
N PRO A 110 -17.55 -8.70 -8.95
CA PRO A 110 -16.75 -8.30 -7.80
C PRO A 110 -16.63 -9.45 -6.78
N ILE A 111 -15.40 -9.92 -6.55
CA ILE A 111 -15.10 -11.02 -5.62
C ILE A 111 -14.42 -10.56 -4.34
N GLY A 112 -14.00 -9.30 -4.28
CA GLY A 112 -13.31 -8.74 -3.13
C GLY A 112 -12.79 -7.35 -3.40
N TYR A 113 -12.02 -6.84 -2.44
CA TYR A 113 -11.40 -5.52 -2.51
C TYR A 113 -10.00 -5.56 -1.93
N GLY A 114 -9.24 -4.49 -2.13
CA GLY A 114 -7.90 -4.38 -1.60
C GLY A 114 -7.49 -2.95 -1.31
N TYR A 115 -6.30 -2.84 -0.72
CA TYR A 115 -5.68 -1.60 -0.32
C TYR A 115 -4.18 -1.65 -0.57
N ALA A 116 -3.61 -0.51 -0.95
CA ALA A 116 -2.19 -0.28 -0.81
C ALA A 116 -1.88 1.15 -0.33
N ALA A 117 -0.99 1.28 0.66
CA ALA A 117 -0.35 2.54 1.03
C ALA A 117 1.12 2.48 0.67
N ILE A 118 1.60 3.44 -0.13
CA ILE A 118 2.93 3.37 -0.75
C ILE A 118 3.77 4.60 -0.41
N ALA A 119 4.98 4.38 0.09
CA ALA A 119 6.01 5.40 0.24
C ALA A 119 7.43 4.79 0.15
N PHE A 120 8.34 5.44 -0.57
CA PHE A 120 9.75 5.05 -0.69
C PHE A 120 9.98 3.56 -1.04
N GLY A 121 9.15 2.98 -1.89
CA GLY A 121 9.23 1.57 -2.29
C GLY A 121 8.73 0.58 -1.23
N ARG A 122 8.29 1.06 -0.06
CA ARG A 122 7.52 0.28 0.90
C ARG A 122 6.03 0.35 0.55
N GLY A 123 5.35 -0.78 0.61
CA GLY A 123 3.91 -0.90 0.42
C GLY A 123 3.24 -1.65 1.58
N ASP A 124 2.31 -1.00 2.29
CA ASP A 124 1.24 -1.72 2.99
C ASP A 124 0.34 -2.32 1.93
N ILE A 125 0.04 -3.61 1.93
CA ILE A 125 -0.81 -4.21 0.90
C ILE A 125 -1.78 -5.17 1.57
N ALA A 126 -3.07 -5.05 1.29
CA ALA A 126 -4.08 -5.93 1.87
C ALA A 126 -5.12 -6.30 0.81
N ILE A 127 -5.66 -7.51 0.91
CA ILE A 127 -6.87 -7.90 0.19
C ILE A 127 -7.89 -8.49 1.15
N ASN A 128 -9.16 -8.35 0.80
CA ASN A 128 -10.25 -9.08 1.41
C ASN A 128 -11.10 -9.69 0.30
N ILE A 129 -11.16 -11.03 0.28
CA ILE A 129 -12.03 -11.80 -0.60
C ILE A 129 -13.36 -11.99 0.13
N PHE A 130 -14.47 -11.70 -0.53
CA PHE A 130 -15.79 -11.90 0.09
C PHE A 130 -16.02 -13.38 0.44
N PRO A 131 -16.74 -13.68 1.53
CA PRO A 131 -16.88 -15.04 2.05
C PRO A 131 -17.28 -16.08 0.98
N GLU A 132 -18.15 -15.70 0.05
CA GLU A 132 -18.68 -16.58 -1.00
C GLU A 132 -17.62 -17.01 -2.03
N TYR A 133 -16.51 -16.26 -2.13
CA TYR A 133 -15.44 -16.51 -3.11
C TYR A 133 -14.13 -17.00 -2.48
N ARG A 134 -14.11 -17.30 -1.17
CA ARG A 134 -12.90 -17.76 -0.44
C ARG A 134 -12.45 -19.19 -0.79
N ALA A 135 -12.97 -19.79 -1.87
CA ALA A 135 -12.82 -21.20 -2.24
C ALA A 135 -11.39 -21.68 -2.62
N GLY A 136 -10.32 -20.94 -2.28
CA GLY A 136 -8.93 -21.42 -2.34
C GLY A 136 -8.00 -20.66 -3.28
N GLU A 137 -8.50 -19.75 -4.13
CA GLU A 137 -7.65 -18.96 -5.04
C GLU A 137 -7.07 -17.69 -4.39
N SER A 138 -7.25 -17.48 -3.09
CA SER A 138 -6.69 -16.33 -2.36
C SER A 138 -5.17 -16.18 -2.54
N PRO A 139 -4.34 -17.26 -2.54
CA PRO A 139 -2.91 -17.13 -2.86
C PRO A 139 -2.69 -16.54 -4.25
N TYR A 140 -3.40 -17.01 -5.27
CA TYR A 140 -3.28 -16.50 -6.64
C TYR A 140 -3.68 -15.02 -6.72
N VAL A 141 -4.84 -14.65 -6.16
CA VAL A 141 -5.31 -13.26 -6.17
C VAL A 141 -4.33 -12.35 -5.43
N PHE A 142 -3.82 -12.79 -4.28
CA PHE A 142 -2.81 -12.04 -3.53
C PHE A 142 -1.50 -11.91 -4.31
N THR A 143 -1.02 -12.97 -4.96
CA THR A 143 0.15 -12.91 -5.84
C THR A 143 -0.03 -11.88 -6.95
N GLN A 144 -1.17 -11.89 -7.66
CA GLN A 144 -1.43 -10.92 -8.72
C GLN A 144 -1.54 -9.49 -8.18
N PHE A 145 -2.16 -9.31 -7.01
CA PHE A 145 -2.29 -8.01 -6.34
C PHE A 145 -0.94 -7.45 -5.90
N SER A 146 -0.09 -8.27 -5.27
CA SER A 146 1.26 -7.88 -4.90
C SER A 146 2.15 -7.62 -6.12
N ALA A 147 2.02 -8.42 -7.18
CA ALA A 147 2.79 -8.27 -8.41
C ALA A 147 2.45 -6.96 -9.13
N LEU A 148 1.18 -6.56 -9.14
CA LEU A 148 0.71 -5.28 -9.65
C LEU A 148 1.48 -4.11 -9.00
N PHE A 149 1.53 -4.05 -7.67
CA PHE A 149 2.24 -2.96 -6.99
C PHE A 149 3.77 -3.06 -7.11
N ALA A 150 4.32 -4.27 -7.10
CA ALA A 150 5.75 -4.46 -7.30
C ALA A 150 6.20 -4.01 -8.70
N ARG A 151 5.44 -4.31 -9.75
CA ARG A 151 5.76 -3.93 -11.13
C ARG A 151 5.43 -2.50 -11.47
N HIS A 152 4.19 -2.12 -11.22
CA HIS A 152 3.65 -0.91 -11.80
C HIS A 152 3.82 0.31 -10.88
N PHE A 153 4.07 0.08 -9.58
CA PHE A 153 4.26 1.13 -8.58
C PHE A 153 5.65 1.08 -7.92
N GLY A 154 6.50 0.11 -8.30
CA GLY A 154 7.86 -0.04 -7.81
C GLY A 154 7.95 -0.37 -6.33
N VAL A 155 6.95 -1.07 -5.77
CA VAL A 155 7.04 -1.61 -4.41
C VAL A 155 8.15 -2.68 -4.35
N ARG A 156 9.10 -2.49 -3.45
CA ARG A 156 10.26 -3.37 -3.19
C ARG A 156 10.16 -4.06 -1.84
N GLN A 157 9.39 -3.51 -0.90
CA GLN A 157 9.21 -4.05 0.44
C GLN A 157 7.72 -4.08 0.75
N ILE A 158 7.15 -5.28 0.92
CA ILE A 158 5.73 -5.45 1.22
C ILE A 158 5.57 -5.69 2.71
N VAL A 159 4.74 -4.88 3.37
CA VAL A 159 4.52 -4.93 4.82
C VAL A 159 3.11 -5.44 5.09
N MET A 160 3.00 -6.52 5.88
CA MET A 160 1.76 -6.96 6.51
C MET A 160 1.71 -6.42 7.92
N ARG A 161 0.72 -5.58 8.20
CA ARG A 161 0.54 -4.99 9.53
C ARG A 161 0.07 -6.04 10.52
N ARG A 162 0.56 -5.96 11.76
CA ARG A 162 0.20 -6.85 12.87
C ARG A 162 -1.30 -7.03 13.05
N TYR A 163 -2.09 -5.99 12.78
CA TYR A 163 -3.55 -6.06 12.82
C TYR A 163 -4.10 -7.10 11.82
N GLN A 164 -3.57 -7.14 10.59
CA GLN A 164 -3.95 -8.14 9.58
C GLN A 164 -3.50 -9.56 9.96
N LEU A 165 -2.46 -9.68 10.78
CA LEU A 165 -1.91 -10.95 11.26
C LEU A 165 -2.67 -11.51 12.48
N GLY A 166 -3.52 -10.70 13.11
CA GLY A 166 -4.36 -11.10 14.25
C GLY A 166 -4.14 -10.30 15.54
N TRP A 167 -3.28 -9.27 15.55
CA TRP A 167 -3.13 -8.39 16.71
C TRP A 167 -4.37 -7.52 16.89
N GLN A 168 -5.11 -7.73 17.98
CA GLN A 168 -6.40 -7.07 18.24
C GLN A 168 -7.42 -7.30 17.11
N ASN A 169 -7.27 -8.41 16.40
CA ASN A 169 -8.14 -8.79 15.29
C ASN A 169 -8.42 -10.30 15.32
N PRO A 170 -9.54 -10.72 15.94
CA PRO A 170 -9.92 -12.13 16.01
C PRO A 170 -10.04 -12.79 14.61
N GLU A 171 -10.56 -12.08 13.61
CA GLU A 171 -10.71 -12.62 12.24
C GLU A 171 -9.36 -13.04 11.65
N GLY A 172 -8.29 -12.27 11.92
CA GLY A 172 -6.94 -12.60 11.46
C GLY A 172 -6.36 -13.86 12.12
N ILE A 173 -6.74 -14.13 13.37
CA ILE A 173 -6.36 -15.33 14.10
C ILE A 173 -7.13 -16.55 13.56
N GLU A 174 -8.45 -16.42 13.40
CA GLU A 174 -9.33 -17.46 12.86
C GLU A 174 -8.95 -17.85 11.43
N ALA A 175 -8.62 -16.87 10.59
CA ALA A 175 -8.18 -17.09 9.22
C ALA A 175 -6.77 -17.72 9.12
N GLY A 176 -6.01 -17.79 10.22
CA GLY A 176 -4.63 -18.25 10.21
C GLY A 176 -3.70 -17.35 9.38
N SER A 177 -4.01 -16.05 9.30
CA SER A 177 -3.32 -15.07 8.44
C SER A 177 -1.80 -15.07 8.64
N PHE A 178 -1.34 -15.18 9.89
CA PHE A 178 0.08 -15.25 10.19
C PHE A 178 0.79 -16.36 9.39
N TRP A 179 0.27 -17.58 9.43
CA TRP A 179 0.89 -18.70 8.72
C TRP A 179 0.70 -18.62 7.21
N PHE A 180 -0.37 -18.00 6.72
CA PHE A 180 -0.54 -17.72 5.30
C PHE A 180 0.62 -16.86 4.78
N TYR A 181 0.90 -15.71 5.41
CA TYR A 181 1.98 -14.83 4.97
C TYR A 181 3.37 -15.40 5.28
N TYR A 182 3.57 -16.05 6.43
CA TYR A 182 4.85 -16.72 6.74
C TYR A 182 5.23 -17.74 5.66
N LYS A 183 4.25 -18.51 5.18
CA LYS A 183 4.41 -19.47 4.09
C LYS A 183 4.77 -18.81 2.76
N LEU A 184 4.33 -17.58 2.51
CA LEU A 184 4.71 -16.79 1.33
C LEU A 184 6.10 -16.11 1.47
N GLY A 185 6.85 -16.39 2.53
CA GLY A 185 8.20 -15.87 2.73
C GLY A 185 8.28 -14.59 3.54
N PHE A 186 7.14 -14.04 3.99
CA PHE A 186 7.15 -12.89 4.90
C PHE A 186 7.78 -13.28 6.24
N ARG A 187 8.49 -12.36 6.87
CA ARG A 187 9.12 -12.57 8.19
C ARG A 187 8.86 -11.39 9.10
N SER A 188 8.72 -11.67 10.40
CA SER A 188 8.54 -10.65 11.42
C SER A 188 9.70 -9.64 11.41
N VAL A 189 9.43 -8.35 11.59
CA VAL A 189 10.48 -7.33 11.77
C VAL A 189 11.15 -7.42 13.14
N ASP A 190 10.46 -7.97 14.14
CA ASP A 190 11.00 -8.27 15.47
C ASP A 190 11.76 -9.62 15.48
N ALA A 191 13.03 -9.59 15.93
CA ALA A 191 13.91 -10.76 15.98
C ALA A 191 13.48 -11.84 16.99
N ARG A 192 12.87 -11.46 18.11
CA ARG A 192 12.31 -12.40 19.09
C ARG A 192 11.11 -13.13 18.48
N MET A 193 10.24 -12.40 17.78
CA MET A 193 9.09 -13.02 17.11
C MET A 193 9.50 -13.87 15.91
N ARG A 194 10.57 -13.52 15.17
CA ARG A 194 11.15 -14.41 14.13
C ARG A 194 11.58 -15.75 14.72
N ARG A 195 12.41 -15.74 15.77
CA ARG A 195 12.86 -16.99 16.44
C ARG A 195 11.70 -17.83 16.97
N LEU A 196 10.67 -17.18 17.52
CA LEU A 196 9.47 -17.87 17.99
C LEU A 196 8.70 -18.53 16.84
N ALA A 197 8.54 -17.82 15.72
CA ALA A 197 7.89 -18.34 14.52
C ALA A 197 8.65 -19.53 13.94
N ASP A 198 9.98 -19.46 13.88
CA ASP A 198 10.80 -20.54 13.33
C ASP A 198 10.74 -21.82 14.19
N GLY A 199 10.80 -21.67 15.53
CA GLY A 199 10.62 -22.80 16.44
C GLY A 199 9.23 -23.44 16.34
N GLU A 200 8.19 -22.62 16.23
CA GLU A 200 6.82 -23.11 16.04
C GLU A 200 6.65 -23.79 14.67
N ALA A 201 7.23 -23.24 13.60
CA ALA A 201 7.21 -23.84 12.26
C ALA A 201 7.89 -25.22 12.25
N GLN A 202 9.03 -25.37 12.94
CA GLN A 202 9.71 -26.66 13.11
C GLN A 202 8.83 -27.66 13.87
N ARG A 203 8.14 -27.22 14.94
CA ARG A 203 7.19 -28.07 15.67
C ARG A 203 6.05 -28.56 14.78
N LEU A 204 5.48 -27.67 13.97
CA LEU A 204 4.40 -28.00 13.04
C LEU A 204 4.88 -28.97 11.94
N ALA A 205 6.11 -28.84 11.46
CA ALA A 205 6.68 -29.73 10.45
C ALA A 205 6.89 -31.17 10.95
N ARG A 206 7.17 -31.36 12.25
CA ARG A 206 7.41 -32.69 12.84
C ARG A 206 6.16 -33.55 13.04
N ARG A 207 4.96 -32.94 13.04
CA ARG A 207 3.71 -33.64 13.36
C ARG A 207 2.63 -33.28 12.34
N ARG A 208 2.25 -34.25 11.50
CA ARG A 208 1.16 -34.09 10.53
C ARG A 208 -0.13 -33.70 11.27
N GLY A 209 -0.80 -32.65 10.80
CA GLY A 209 -2.03 -32.15 11.41
C GLY A 209 -1.85 -31.26 12.65
N ALA A 210 -0.63 -31.03 13.11
CA ALA A 210 -0.39 -30.08 14.20
C ALA A 210 -0.85 -28.66 13.84
N ARG A 211 -1.41 -27.96 14.82
CA ARG A 211 -1.82 -26.55 14.70
C ARG A 211 -1.21 -25.72 15.82
N SER A 212 -1.01 -24.43 15.57
CA SER A 212 -0.70 -23.47 16.61
C SER A 212 -1.95 -23.19 17.44
N SER A 213 -1.80 -23.05 18.75
CA SER A 213 -2.90 -22.58 19.59
C SER A 213 -3.20 -21.11 19.30
N GLU A 214 -4.42 -20.66 19.63
CA GLU A 214 -4.81 -19.26 19.52
C GLU A 214 -3.86 -18.34 20.31
N ALA A 215 -3.47 -18.75 21.52
CA ALA A 215 -2.51 -18.03 22.35
C ALA A 215 -1.14 -17.89 21.65
N MET A 216 -0.68 -18.91 20.92
CA MET A 216 0.55 -18.83 20.13
C MET A 216 0.38 -17.85 18.96
N LEU A 217 -0.74 -17.93 18.23
CA LEU A 217 -1.01 -17.01 17.11
C LEU A 217 -1.08 -15.55 17.58
N LYS A 218 -1.75 -15.27 18.70
CA LYS A 218 -1.79 -13.94 19.34
C LYS A 218 -0.39 -13.43 19.73
N ARG A 219 0.52 -14.33 20.14
CA ARG A 219 1.92 -13.97 20.42
C ARG A 219 2.68 -13.64 19.15
N LEU A 220 2.57 -14.49 18.13
CA LEU A 220 3.24 -14.33 16.83
C LEU A 220 2.80 -13.05 16.11
N ALA A 221 1.52 -12.70 16.22
CA ALA A 221 0.95 -11.51 15.58
C ALA A 221 1.40 -10.18 16.21
N LYS A 222 2.20 -10.15 17.28
CA LYS A 222 2.62 -8.90 17.96
C LYS A 222 3.51 -7.97 17.12
N SER A 223 4.09 -8.50 16.04
CA SER A 223 5.01 -7.76 15.16
C SER A 223 4.48 -7.75 13.72
N ASP A 224 4.76 -6.66 13.00
CA ASP A 224 4.55 -6.61 11.56
C ASP A 224 5.45 -7.62 10.86
N MET A 225 5.01 -8.11 9.69
CA MET A 225 5.84 -8.96 8.83
C MET A 225 6.18 -8.22 7.54
N VAL A 226 7.39 -8.44 7.02
CA VAL A 226 7.85 -7.86 5.77
C VAL A 226 8.35 -8.93 4.82
N LEU A 227 8.15 -8.69 3.52
CA LEU A 227 8.80 -9.38 2.43
C LEU A 227 9.64 -8.36 1.65
N CYS A 228 10.96 -8.56 1.62
CA CYS A 228 11.89 -7.71 0.87
C CYS A 228 12.17 -8.34 -0.50
N LEU A 229 11.76 -7.69 -1.57
CA LEU A 229 11.93 -8.13 -2.96
C LEU A 229 13.27 -7.69 -3.57
N ASP A 230 13.92 -6.71 -2.95
CA ASP A 230 15.20 -6.12 -3.36
C ASP A 230 16.42 -6.79 -2.70
N GLY A 231 16.21 -7.88 -1.96
CA GLY A 231 17.27 -8.60 -1.25
C GLY A 231 17.68 -7.96 0.07
N THR A 232 17.05 -6.86 0.50
CA THR A 232 17.30 -6.25 1.81
C THR A 232 17.02 -7.27 2.92
N PRO A 233 17.98 -7.56 3.82
CA PRO A 233 17.71 -8.41 4.98
C PRO A 233 16.58 -7.83 5.83
N VAL A 234 15.76 -8.69 6.42
CA VAL A 234 14.62 -8.28 7.26
C VAL A 234 15.10 -7.44 8.46
N GLU A 235 16.31 -7.71 8.96
CA GLU A 235 17.00 -6.99 10.02
C GLU A 235 17.30 -5.53 9.66
N ALA A 236 17.50 -5.25 8.37
CA ALA A 236 17.80 -3.93 7.85
C ALA A 236 16.54 -3.14 7.48
N PHE A 237 15.37 -3.79 7.46
CA PHE A 237 14.10 -3.10 7.21
C PHE A 237 13.84 -2.00 8.25
N ARG A 238 13.48 -0.82 7.77
CA ARG A 238 13.07 0.32 8.59
C ARG A 238 11.80 0.91 7.98
N ASP A 239 10.72 0.88 8.73
CA ASP A 239 9.47 1.50 8.32
C ASP A 239 9.59 3.02 8.37
N VAL A 240 8.90 3.72 7.47
CA VAL A 240 8.96 5.17 7.40
C VAL A 240 8.21 5.74 8.60
N PRO A 241 8.80 6.64 9.41
CA PRO A 241 8.22 7.12 10.67
C PRO A 241 7.18 8.22 10.43
N LEU A 242 6.16 7.91 9.63
CA LEU A 242 5.18 8.86 9.10
C LEU A 242 4.39 9.57 10.19
N ARG A 243 4.01 8.82 11.24
CA ARG A 243 3.35 9.37 12.43
C ARG A 243 4.20 10.42 13.12
N ASP A 244 5.48 10.11 13.35
CA ASP A 244 6.38 10.99 14.08
C ASP A 244 6.72 12.25 13.27
N ILE A 245 6.85 12.11 11.95
CA ILE A 245 6.98 13.27 11.04
C ILE A 245 5.72 14.16 11.11
N GLY A 246 4.53 13.56 11.13
CA GLY A 246 3.27 14.29 11.32
C GLY A 246 3.26 15.08 12.64
N LEU A 247 3.71 14.47 13.73
CA LEU A 247 3.84 15.14 15.03
C LEU A 247 4.86 16.29 15.01
N LYS A 248 5.97 16.16 14.27
CA LYS A 248 6.94 17.26 14.08
C LYS A 248 6.33 18.44 13.34
N VAL A 249 5.50 18.18 12.31
CA VAL A 249 4.76 19.24 11.61
C VAL A 249 3.76 19.92 12.56
N THR A 250 3.02 19.14 13.37
CA THR A 250 2.10 19.70 14.38
C THR A 250 2.83 20.62 15.37
N ARG A 251 3.98 20.18 15.89
CA ARG A 251 4.81 20.98 16.82
C ARG A 251 5.37 22.25 16.16
N LEU A 252 5.73 22.19 14.88
CA LEU A 252 6.15 23.38 14.13
C LEU A 252 5.02 24.41 14.06
N ILE A 253 3.80 23.97 13.79
CA ILE A 253 2.63 24.86 13.70
C ILE A 253 2.29 25.45 15.08
N GLU A 254 2.29 24.63 16.12
CA GLU A 254 2.02 25.05 17.49
C GLU A 254 3.04 26.09 17.97
N ARG A 255 4.34 25.77 17.92
CA ARG A 255 5.39 26.62 18.49
C ARG A 255 5.74 27.83 17.64
N GLY A 256 5.72 27.69 16.32
CA GLY A 256 6.13 28.74 15.40
C GLY A 256 5.01 29.71 15.03
N TYR A 257 3.76 29.29 15.16
CA TYR A 257 2.60 30.04 14.65
C TYR A 257 1.41 30.05 15.62
N GLY A 258 1.60 29.68 16.89
CA GLY A 258 0.51 29.68 17.89
C GLY A 258 -0.67 28.78 17.52
N GLY A 259 -0.43 27.72 16.72
CA GLY A 259 -1.50 26.84 16.24
C GLY A 259 -2.19 27.32 14.95
N GLU A 260 -1.87 28.49 14.40
CA GLU A 260 -2.47 29.03 13.17
C GLU A 260 -2.04 28.24 11.91
N ARG A 261 -2.68 27.09 11.65
CA ARG A 261 -2.28 26.17 10.56
C ARG A 261 -2.23 26.82 9.18
N ARG A 262 -3.24 27.61 8.81
CA ARG A 262 -3.31 28.24 7.46
C ARG A 262 -2.10 29.15 7.23
N ARG A 263 -1.78 29.98 8.23
CA ARG A 263 -0.62 30.88 8.22
C ARG A 263 0.70 30.10 8.15
N ALA A 264 0.83 29.05 8.97
CA ALA A 264 2.01 28.18 8.99
C ALA A 264 2.27 27.50 7.64
N VAL A 265 1.23 26.94 7.02
CA VAL A 265 1.33 26.28 5.70
C VAL A 265 1.72 27.29 4.62
N ALA A 266 1.06 28.44 4.56
CA ALA A 266 1.38 29.48 3.58
C ALA A 266 2.83 29.98 3.71
N ASP A 267 3.34 30.10 4.93
CA ASP A 267 4.74 30.49 5.16
C ASP A 267 5.73 29.39 4.75
N CYS A 268 5.42 28.12 5.08
CA CYS A 268 6.20 26.98 4.62
C CYS A 268 6.28 26.93 3.09
N GLU A 269 5.16 27.14 2.39
CA GLU A 269 5.11 27.17 0.92
C GLU A 269 6.01 28.27 0.36
N ARG A 270 5.94 29.51 0.88
CA ARG A 270 6.81 30.60 0.43
C ARG A 270 8.29 30.30 0.67
N ARG A 271 8.65 29.78 1.85
CA ARG A 271 10.04 29.47 2.20
C ARG A 271 10.58 28.33 1.35
N VAL A 272 9.84 27.23 1.23
CA VAL A 272 10.22 26.08 0.41
C VAL A 272 10.30 26.47 -1.06
N GLY A 273 9.36 27.25 -1.57
CA GLY A 273 9.38 27.69 -2.96
C GLY A 273 10.62 28.52 -3.30
N ARG A 274 11.01 29.46 -2.42
CA ARG A 274 12.28 30.20 -2.56
C ARG A 274 13.49 29.29 -2.54
N LEU A 275 13.55 28.34 -1.61
CA LEU A 275 14.67 27.40 -1.49
C LEU A 275 14.82 26.48 -2.70
N LEU A 276 13.70 26.00 -3.24
CA LEU A 276 13.69 25.08 -4.38
C LEU A 276 13.75 25.79 -5.74
N GLY A 277 13.59 27.11 -5.78
CA GLY A 277 13.62 27.89 -7.01
C GLY A 277 12.36 27.75 -7.87
N GLY A 278 11.18 27.57 -7.26
CA GLY A 278 9.92 27.49 -7.99
C GLY A 278 8.69 27.42 -7.09
N SER A 279 7.50 27.66 -7.66
CA SER A 279 6.25 27.62 -6.89
C SER A 279 5.93 26.21 -6.37
N VAL A 280 5.52 26.17 -5.10
CA VAL A 280 5.00 25.00 -4.37
C VAL A 280 3.65 25.32 -3.71
N ALA A 281 2.91 26.28 -4.28
CA ALA A 281 1.63 26.74 -3.74
C ALA A 281 0.62 25.60 -3.60
N ALA A 282 -0.13 25.60 -2.49
CA ALA A 282 -1.12 24.58 -2.14
C ALA A 282 -0.56 23.14 -2.14
N CYS A 283 0.72 22.96 -1.81
CA CYS A 283 1.35 21.64 -1.73
C CYS A 283 1.39 21.13 -0.30
N ARG A 284 0.79 19.97 -0.06
CA ARG A 284 0.76 19.34 1.27
C ARG A 284 2.13 18.92 1.80
N LEU A 285 3.12 18.75 0.92
CA LEU A 285 4.49 18.41 1.31
C LEU A 285 5.27 19.61 1.86
N ALA A 286 4.83 20.85 1.62
CA ALA A 286 5.60 22.03 2.00
C ALA A 286 5.96 22.09 3.50
N PRO A 287 5.06 21.82 4.45
CA PRO A 287 5.42 21.79 5.87
C PRO A 287 6.44 20.70 6.22
N VAL A 288 6.40 19.55 5.54
CA VAL A 288 7.37 18.46 5.76
C VAL A 288 8.74 18.85 5.21
N VAL A 289 8.79 19.45 4.02
CA VAL A 289 10.04 19.94 3.43
C VAL A 289 10.63 21.09 4.26
N ALA A 290 9.79 21.94 4.85
CA ALA A 290 10.24 23.02 5.72
C ALA A 290 10.96 22.55 7.00
N LEU A 291 10.68 21.32 7.47
CA LEU A 291 11.39 20.70 8.60
C LEU A 291 12.81 20.25 8.24
N MET A 292 13.14 20.12 6.95
CA MET A 292 14.41 19.52 6.55
C MET A 292 15.59 20.46 6.81
N PRO A 293 16.62 20.00 7.53
CA PRO A 293 17.81 20.80 7.76
C PRO A 293 18.62 20.95 6.48
N HIS A 294 19.31 22.08 6.35
CA HIS A 294 20.36 22.30 5.35
C HIS A 294 19.97 22.06 3.87
N LEU A 295 18.71 22.29 3.48
CA LEU A 295 18.29 22.24 2.06
C LEU A 295 19.11 23.17 1.16
N THR A 296 19.69 24.24 1.70
CA THR A 296 20.61 25.14 0.98
C THR A 296 21.89 24.45 0.50
N ARG A 297 22.34 23.40 1.21
CA ARG A 297 23.52 22.58 0.85
C ARG A 297 23.22 21.51 -0.20
N TRP A 298 21.98 21.39 -0.65
CA TRP A 298 21.63 20.48 -1.73
C TRP A 298 22.10 21.05 -3.06
N SER A 299 22.55 20.18 -3.96
CA SER A 299 22.89 20.57 -5.33
C SER A 299 21.65 21.10 -6.06
N ARG A 300 21.87 21.85 -7.15
CA ARG A 300 20.79 22.33 -8.01
C ARG A 300 19.92 21.18 -8.54
N ALA A 301 20.53 20.06 -8.90
CA ALA A 301 19.83 18.88 -9.39
C ALA A 301 18.93 18.25 -8.32
N GLU A 302 19.41 18.10 -7.08
CA GLU A 302 18.62 17.55 -5.98
C GLU A 302 17.43 18.45 -5.62
N ARG A 303 17.63 19.78 -5.59
CA ARG A 303 16.54 20.74 -5.35
C ARG A 303 15.50 20.70 -6.47
N ALA A 304 15.92 20.60 -7.73
CA ALA A 304 15.03 20.45 -8.87
C ALA A 304 14.24 19.13 -8.81
N ALA A 305 14.88 18.03 -8.39
CA ALA A 305 14.21 16.74 -8.20
C ALA A 305 13.16 16.79 -7.08
N LEU A 306 13.46 17.47 -5.97
CA LEU A 306 12.51 17.67 -4.88
C LEU A 306 11.34 18.59 -5.29
N LEU A 307 11.61 19.66 -6.06
CA LEU A 307 10.55 20.50 -6.62
C LEU A 307 9.64 19.70 -7.56
N ARG A 308 10.20 18.84 -8.41
CA ARG A 308 9.45 17.93 -9.26
C ARG A 308 8.58 17.01 -8.42
N LEU A 309 9.13 16.38 -7.37
CA LEU A 309 8.38 15.51 -6.47
C LEU A 309 7.18 16.22 -5.83
N VAL A 310 7.39 17.44 -5.33
CA VAL A 310 6.34 18.31 -4.77
C VAL A 310 5.21 18.55 -5.78
N ARG A 311 5.55 18.88 -7.03
CA ARG A 311 4.55 19.08 -8.09
C ARG A 311 3.80 17.80 -8.45
N LEU A 312 4.51 16.67 -8.50
CA LEU A 312 3.90 15.38 -8.81
C LEU A 312 2.87 14.97 -7.73
N LYS A 313 3.12 15.28 -6.46
CA LYS A 313 2.16 14.96 -5.37
C LYS A 313 0.80 15.63 -5.57
N GLU A 314 0.81 16.84 -6.09
CA GLU A 314 -0.41 17.63 -6.36
C GLU A 314 -0.92 17.45 -7.81
N GLY A 315 -0.30 16.58 -8.61
CA GLY A 315 -0.70 16.30 -9.97
C GLY A 315 -2.05 15.60 -10.09
N ALA A 316 -2.54 15.41 -11.32
CA ALA A 316 -3.82 14.74 -11.57
C ALA A 316 -3.88 13.30 -11.01
N THR A 317 -2.73 12.61 -10.95
CA THR A 317 -2.56 11.25 -10.45
C THR A 317 -1.37 11.15 -9.47
N GLU A 318 -1.41 10.25 -8.50
CA GLU A 318 -0.32 10.03 -7.53
C GLU A 318 0.73 9.03 -8.01
N ARG A 319 0.43 8.19 -9.02
CA ARG A 319 1.40 7.19 -9.50
C ARG A 319 2.74 7.80 -9.93
N PRO A 320 2.81 8.92 -10.68
CA PRO A 320 4.08 9.57 -10.98
C PRO A 320 4.85 10.03 -9.72
N PHE A 321 4.15 10.49 -8.68
CA PHE A 321 4.74 10.84 -7.39
C PHE A 321 5.36 9.59 -6.73
N VAL A 322 4.62 8.49 -6.68
CA VAL A 322 5.10 7.21 -6.13
C VAL A 322 6.40 6.76 -6.80
N LEU A 323 6.44 6.76 -8.14
CA LEU A 323 7.62 6.34 -8.90
C LEU A 323 8.79 7.30 -8.70
N ALA A 324 8.55 8.61 -8.65
CA ALA A 324 9.59 9.60 -8.38
C ALA A 324 10.16 9.49 -6.96
N LEU A 325 9.35 9.08 -5.99
CA LEU A 325 9.75 8.92 -4.59
C LEU A 325 10.77 7.78 -4.38
N LEU A 326 10.81 6.79 -5.28
CA LEU A 326 11.78 5.67 -5.24
C LEU A 326 13.23 6.15 -5.35
N GLY A 327 13.48 7.23 -6.09
CA GLY A 327 14.82 7.79 -6.28
C GLY A 327 15.27 8.76 -5.19
N GLN A 328 14.46 8.99 -4.16
CA GLN A 328 14.65 10.08 -3.20
C GLN A 328 15.32 9.59 -1.90
N GLU A 329 16.47 8.93 -2.00
CA GLU A 329 17.16 8.34 -0.85
C GLU A 329 17.68 9.38 0.16
N ARG A 330 18.14 10.54 -0.32
CA ARG A 330 18.55 11.64 0.58
C ARG A 330 17.36 12.17 1.38
N LEU A 331 16.22 12.37 0.70
CA LEU A 331 14.97 12.77 1.33
C LEU A 331 14.54 11.74 2.40
N ARG A 332 14.52 10.45 2.02
CA ARG A 332 14.20 9.35 2.95
C ARG A 332 15.09 9.43 4.20
N ARG A 333 16.41 9.48 4.04
CA ARG A 333 17.35 9.57 5.16
C ARG A 333 17.10 10.78 6.05
N LEU A 334 16.85 11.97 5.48
CA LEU A 334 16.54 13.14 6.28
C LEU A 334 15.24 12.99 7.08
N LEU A 335 14.21 12.37 6.50
CA LEU A 335 12.96 12.09 7.23
C LEU A 335 13.20 11.18 8.43
N PHE A 336 14.08 10.18 8.32
CA PHE A 336 14.49 9.34 9.46
C PHE A 336 15.30 10.10 10.51
N GLN A 337 16.06 11.14 10.14
CA GLN A 337 16.81 11.97 11.09
C GLN A 337 15.92 12.96 11.86
N LEU A 338 14.68 13.20 11.40
CA LEU A 338 13.77 14.11 12.09
C LEU A 338 13.20 13.51 13.38
N VAL A 339 13.28 12.20 13.57
CA VAL A 339 12.54 11.45 14.59
C VAL A 339 13.43 10.88 15.68
#